data_AF-A0A7J9MUB5-F1
#
_entry.id   AF-A0A7J9MUB5-F1
#
_cell.length_a   1.000
_cell.length_b   1.000
_cell.length_c   1.000
_cell.angle_alpha   90.00
_cell.angle_beta   90.00
_cell.angle_gamma   90.00
#
_symmetry.space_group_name_H-M   'P 1'
#
loop_
_entity.id
_entity.type
_entity.pdbx_description
1 polymer ?
#
loop_
_entity_poly.entity_id
_entity_poly.type
_entity_poly.pdbx_seq_one_letter_code
_entity_poly.pdbx_strand_id
1 'polypeptide(L)'
;MATSSPREDNVYLAKLAEQAERYEEMVKFMETVVSAVPSSDELSVEERNLLSVAYKNVIGARRATSPSSVSTGPRSRLSCPRFAPES
;
A
#
# COMPACT_ATOMS: atom_id res chain seq x y z
N MET A 1 23.42 -10.28 14.04
CA MET A 1 22.38 -9.32 14.46
C MET A 1 22.29 -8.28 13.37
N ALA A 2 21.16 -8.19 12.67
CA ALA A 2 20.98 -7.17 11.65
C ALA A 2 20.89 -5.82 12.34
N THR A 3 21.90 -4.97 12.18
CA THR A 3 21.83 -3.56 12.53
C THR A 3 21.18 -2.85 11.34
N SER A 4 19.89 -3.08 11.12
CA SER A 4 19.16 -2.20 10.21
C SER A 4 19.12 -0.82 10.88
N SER A 5 19.28 0.22 10.10
CA SER A 5 19.19 1.57 10.63
C SER A 5 17.79 1.76 11.21
N PRO A 6 17.61 2.55 12.29
CA PRO A 6 16.29 2.77 12.89
C PRO A 6 15.27 3.29 11.85
N ARG A 7 15.75 3.98 10.81
CA ARG A 7 14.98 4.36 9.63
C ARG A 7 14.38 3.15 8.87
N GLU A 8 15.22 2.18 8.54
CA GLU A 8 14.83 0.97 7.80
C GLU A 8 13.88 0.10 8.61
N ASP A 9 14.10 0.00 9.93
CA ASP A 9 13.21 -0.73 10.84
C ASP A 9 11.81 -0.10 10.88
N ASN A 10 11.72 1.23 10.99
CA ASN A 10 10.43 1.93 10.97
C ASN A 10 9.73 1.83 9.61
N VAL A 11 10.48 1.87 8.49
CA VAL A 11 9.94 1.63 7.15
C VAL A 11 9.39 0.21 7.01
N TYR A 12 10.10 -0.78 7.55
CA TYR A 12 9.65 -2.17 7.57
C TYR A 12 8.38 -2.36 8.41
N LEU A 13 8.33 -1.77 9.61
CA LEU A 13 7.14 -1.77 10.46
C LEU A 13 5.95 -1.07 9.80
N ALA A 14 6.17 0.03 9.07
CA ALA A 14 5.12 0.69 8.31
C ALA A 14 4.56 -0.19 7.18
N LYS A 15 5.43 -0.94 6.47
CA LYS A 15 5.00 -1.91 5.45
C LYS A 15 4.19 -3.05 6.07
N LEU A 16 4.56 -3.53 7.25
CA LEU A 16 3.77 -4.53 7.99
C LEU A 16 2.41 -3.98 8.44
N ALA A 17 2.37 -2.72 8.90
CA ALA A 17 1.13 -2.05 9.29
C ALA A 17 0.20 -1.83 8.10
N GLU A 18 0.74 -1.55 6.91
CA GLU A 18 0.00 -1.49 5.64
C GLU A 18 -0.70 -2.83 5.34
N GLN A 19 0.03 -3.95 5.45
CA GLN A 19 -0.54 -5.30 5.24
C GLN A 19 -1.65 -5.64 6.23
N ALA A 20 -1.64 -5.03 7.42
CA ALA A 20 -2.67 -5.19 8.45
C ALA A 20 -3.81 -4.17 8.35
N GLU A 21 -3.82 -3.29 7.34
CA GLU A 21 -4.78 -2.19 7.18
C GLU A 21 -4.79 -1.21 8.37
N ARG A 22 -3.71 -1.16 9.16
CA ARG A 22 -3.58 -0.32 10.35
C ARG A 22 -2.83 0.97 10.04
N TYR A 23 -3.46 1.82 9.26
CA TYR A 23 -2.86 3.07 8.80
C TYR A 23 -2.56 4.07 9.93
N GLU A 24 -3.28 4.00 11.05
CA GLU A 24 -3.00 4.84 12.23
C GLU A 24 -1.60 4.57 12.83
N GLU A 25 -1.17 3.30 12.87
CA GLU A 25 0.17 2.95 13.36
C GLU A 25 1.23 3.21 12.29
N MET A 26 0.90 2.98 11.01
CA MET A 26 1.76 3.29 9.87
C MET A 26 2.19 4.77 9.85
N VAL A 27 1.26 5.70 10.15
CA VAL A 27 1.57 7.14 10.25
C VAL A 27 2.57 7.41 11.37
N LYS A 28 2.39 6.82 12.56
CA LYS A 28 3.32 7.01 13.70
C LYS A 28 4.75 6.57 13.37
N PHE A 29 4.90 5.44 12.68
CA PHE A 29 6.23 4.97 12.25
C PHE A 29 6.85 5.92 11.23
N MET A 30 6.07 6.42 10.27
CA MET A 30 6.54 7.39 9.27
C MET A 30 6.86 8.77 9.86
N GLU A 31 6.11 9.25 10.86
CA GLU A 31 6.45 10.48 11.59
C GLU A 31 7.76 10.35 12.37
N THR A 32 8.01 9.16 12.93
CA THR A 32 9.27 8.85 13.63
C THR A 32 10.45 8.86 12.64
N VAL A 33 10.26 8.31 11.43
CA VAL A 33 11.26 8.38 10.36
C VAL A 33 11.56 9.82 9.98
N VAL A 34 10.53 10.63 9.72
CA VAL A 34 10.69 12.05 9.33
C VAL A 34 11.39 12.85 10.44
N SER A 35 11.09 12.57 11.70
CA SER A 35 11.72 13.24 12.85
C SER A 35 13.17 12.80 13.08
N ALA A 36 13.50 11.56 12.72
CA ALA A 36 14.86 11.02 12.80
C ALA A 36 15.76 11.48 11.62
N VAL A 37 15.15 11.91 10.52
CA VAL A 37 15.85 12.41 9.33
C VAL A 37 16.30 13.86 9.59
N PRO A 38 17.62 14.16 9.57
CA PRO A 38 18.10 15.54 9.67
C PRO A 38 17.62 16.33 8.46
N SER A 39 17.32 17.62 8.64
CA SER A 39 16.70 18.50 7.63
C SER A 39 17.46 18.63 6.29
N SER A 40 18.66 18.07 6.19
CA SER A 40 19.50 18.01 4.98
C SER A 40 19.35 16.72 4.17
N ASP A 41 18.65 15.71 4.68
CA ASP A 41 18.51 14.41 4.00
C ASP A 41 17.13 14.33 3.35
N GLU A 42 17.10 14.21 2.02
CA GLU A 42 15.88 14.18 1.24
C GLU A 42 15.17 12.84 1.42
N LEU A 43 13.88 12.87 1.77
CA LEU A 43 13.05 11.65 1.86
C LEU A 43 13.06 10.90 0.54
N SER A 44 13.36 9.60 0.60
CA SER A 44 13.36 8.73 -0.57
C SER A 44 11.95 8.64 -1.17
N VAL A 45 11.88 8.32 -2.46
CA VAL A 45 10.61 8.17 -3.18
C VAL A 45 9.70 7.15 -2.48
N GLU A 46 10.27 6.08 -1.91
CA GLU A 46 9.53 5.06 -1.17
C GLU A 46 8.87 5.61 0.10
N GLU A 47 9.57 6.40 0.90
CA GLU A 47 9.06 6.95 2.17
C GLU A 47 7.96 7.98 1.91
N ARG A 48 8.15 8.82 0.90
CA ARG A 48 7.13 9.78 0.46
C ARG A 48 5.87 9.08 -0.05
N ASN A 49 6.01 7.94 -0.72
CA ASN A 49 4.89 7.14 -1.16
C ASN A 49 4.15 6.53 0.05
N LEU A 50 4.88 5.92 0.99
CA LEU A 50 4.30 5.38 2.21
C LEU A 50 3.57 6.44 3.05
N LEU A 51 4.14 7.63 3.22
CA LEU A 51 3.48 8.77 3.84
C LEU A 51 2.18 9.15 3.13
N SER A 52 2.21 9.20 1.80
CA SER A 52 1.03 9.53 1.00
C SER A 52 -0.07 8.48 1.16
N VAL A 53 0.27 7.20 1.16
CA VAL A 53 -0.68 6.09 1.36
C VAL A 53 -1.27 6.13 2.77
N ALA A 54 -0.42 6.27 3.79
CA ALA A 54 -0.83 6.31 5.18
C ALA A 54 -1.82 7.46 5.45
N TYR A 55 -1.46 8.69 5.09
CA TYR A 55 -2.33 9.85 5.30
C TYR A 55 -3.59 9.84 4.42
N LYS A 56 -3.51 9.40 3.16
CA LYS A 56 -4.71 9.27 2.31
C LYS A 56 -5.71 8.28 2.88
N ASN A 57 -5.24 7.18 3.46
CA ASN A 57 -6.12 6.13 3.99
C ASN A 57 -6.64 6.47 5.40
N VAL A 58 -5.82 7.06 6.29
CA VAL A 58 -6.28 7.56 7.59
C VAL A 58 -7.38 8.62 7.44
N ILE A 59 -7.22 9.56 6.49
CA ILE A 59 -8.21 10.61 6.22
C ILE A 59 -9.37 10.06 5.35
N GLY A 60 -9.08 9.09 4.48
CA GLY A 60 -10.01 8.44 3.56
C GLY A 60 -11.01 7.50 4.22
N ALA A 61 -10.73 6.97 5.42
CA ALA A 61 -11.70 6.19 6.20
C ALA A 61 -12.97 6.97 6.57
N ARG A 62 -12.91 8.31 6.59
CA ARG A 62 -14.09 9.18 6.77
C ARG A 62 -14.92 9.33 5.48
N ARG A 63 -14.45 8.81 4.34
CA ARG A 63 -15.17 8.75 3.06
C ARG A 63 -15.33 7.29 2.62
N ALA A 64 -15.91 6.45 3.48
CA ALA A 64 -16.57 5.25 2.98
C ALA A 64 -17.55 5.65 1.85
N THR A 65 -17.57 4.89 0.75
CA THR A 65 -18.40 5.11 -0.46
C THR A 65 -17.82 6.09 -1.50
N SER A 66 -16.85 5.59 -2.26
CA SER A 66 -16.88 5.79 -3.71
C SER A 66 -16.87 4.42 -4.39
N PRO A 67 -18.04 3.77 -4.55
CA PRO A 67 -18.17 2.59 -5.40
C PRO A 67 -17.98 3.05 -6.86
N SER A 68 -16.73 3.08 -7.29
CA SER A 68 -16.39 3.29 -8.70
C SER A 68 -15.49 2.16 -9.13
N SER A 69 -16.13 1.02 -9.38
CA SER A 69 -15.82 0.20 -10.55
C SER A 69 -14.35 -0.13 -10.81
N VAL A 70 -13.85 -1.20 -10.18
CA VAL A 70 -13.15 -2.21 -10.97
C VAL A 70 -13.97 -3.49 -10.86
N SER A 71 -14.80 -3.68 -11.90
CA SER A 71 -15.30 -4.98 -12.27
C SER A 71 -14.09 -5.82 -12.70
N THR A 72 -13.40 -6.45 -11.74
CA THR A 72 -12.64 -7.67 -12.03
C THR A 72 -13.66 -8.79 -12.15
N GLY A 73 -14.32 -8.84 -13.30
CA GLY A 73 -15.06 -10.03 -13.72
C GLY A 73 -14.12 -11.25 -13.70
N PRO A 74 -14.63 -12.44 -13.34
CA PRO A 74 -13.80 -13.63 -13.24
C PRO A 74 -13.23 -13.96 -14.62
N ARG A 75 -11.90 -13.88 -14.77
CA ARG A 75 -11.19 -14.43 -15.93
C ARG A 75 -11.11 -15.95 -15.82
N SER A 76 -12.25 -16.63 -15.73
CA SER A 76 -12.35 -18.07 -15.97
C SER A 76 -12.74 -18.25 -17.42
N ARG A 77 -11.71 -18.24 -18.28
CA ARG A 77 -11.79 -18.64 -19.69
C ARG A 77 -12.05 -20.16 -19.73
N LEU A 78 -13.28 -20.55 -19.37
CA LEU A 78 -13.75 -21.91 -19.57
C LEU A 78 -13.82 -22.14 -21.08
N SER A 79 -13.04 -23.12 -21.50
CA SER A 79 -13.09 -23.87 -22.74
C SER A 79 -14.42 -23.75 -23.50
N CYS A 80 -14.40 -23.05 -24.64
CA CYS A 80 -15.37 -23.29 -25.70
C CYS A 80 -14.88 -24.50 -26.51
N PRO A 81 -15.53 -25.68 -26.48
CA PRO A 81 -15.39 -26.61 -27.57
C PRO A 81 -16.10 -26.01 -28.77
N ARG A 82 -15.33 -25.73 -29.82
CA ARG A 82 -15.80 -25.24 -31.11
C ARG A 82 -16.61 -26.37 -31.76
N PHE A 83 -17.92 -26.35 -31.56
CA PHE A 83 -18.86 -27.25 -32.24
C PHE A 83 -18.90 -26.84 -33.71
N ALA A 84 -18.27 -27.63 -34.57
CA ALA A 84 -18.33 -27.50 -36.01
C ALA A 84 -19.53 -28.31 -36.53
N PRO A 85 -20.43 -27.69 -37.31
CA PRO A 85 -21.27 -28.42 -38.25
C PRO A 85 -20.89 -28.03 -39.68
N GLU A 86 -20.22 -28.92 -40.41
CA GLU A 86 -20.23 -28.90 -41.87
C GLU A 86 -20.94 -30.16 -42.36
N SER A 87 -21.99 -29.93 -43.14
CA SER A 87 -22.67 -30.88 -44.03
C SER A 87 -22.30 -30.53 -45.45
#